data_AF-A0A7V9PCJ5-F1
#
_entry.id   AF-A0A7V9PCJ5-F1
#
_cell.length_a   1.000
_cell.length_b   1.000
_cell.length_c   1.000
_cell.angle_alpha   90.00
_cell.angle_beta   90.00
_cell.angle_gamma   90.00
#
_symmetry.space_group_name_H-M   'P 1'
#
loop_
_entity.id
_entity.type
_entity.pdbx_description
1 polymer ?
#
loop_
_entity_poly.entity_id
_entity_poly.type
_entity_poly.pdbx_seq_one_letter_code
_entity_poly.pdbx_strand_id
1 'polypeptide(L)' 'MSGTSDLLVEGRCGTCGLDVGSMKPPDAVLAVRSLPRRWGGLLTAVGDDEDLDNVLARRPEDGSWSALEHACGVVLALRL' A
#
# COMPACT_ATOMS: atom_id res chain seq x y z
N MET A 1 -17.81 -9.86 18.22
CA MET A 1 -17.87 -9.12 16.94
C MET A 1 -17.14 -9.95 15.91
N SER A 2 -17.88 -10.83 15.22
CA SER A 2 -17.40 -11.61 14.10
C SER A 2 -17.24 -10.70 12.89
N GLY A 3 -16.15 -10.85 12.15
CA GLY A 3 -15.95 -10.10 10.91
C GLY A 3 -14.57 -10.27 10.31
N THR A 4 -14.03 -11.49 10.32
CA THR A 4 -12.95 -11.86 9.40
C THR A 4 -13.61 -12.11 8.05
N SER A 5 -13.89 -11.06 7.27
CA SER A 5 -14.45 -11.20 5.93
C SER A 5 -13.71 -10.31 4.94
N ASP A 6 -12.95 -10.99 4.09
CA ASP A 6 -12.65 -10.61 2.71
C ASP A 6 -11.99 -9.26 2.48
N LEU A 7 -10.67 -9.23 2.69
CA LEU A 7 -9.75 -8.51 1.78
C LEU A 7 -9.71 -9.20 0.41
N LEU A 8 -10.87 -9.55 -0.15
CA LEU A 8 -10.98 -9.87 -1.56
C LEU A 8 -11.09 -8.54 -2.28
N VAL A 9 -9.95 -8.03 -2.75
CA VAL A 9 -9.93 -7.04 -3.81
C VAL A 9 -10.50 -7.74 -5.04
N GLU A 10 -11.82 -7.86 -5.17
CA GLU A 10 -12.46 -8.28 -6.40
C GLU A 10 -12.88 -7.03 -7.16
N GLY A 11 -12.29 -6.84 -8.33
CA GLY A 11 -12.59 -5.72 -9.24
C GLY A 11 -11.51 -4.65 -9.33
N ARG A 12 -11.89 -3.53 -9.95
CA ARG A 12 -10.99 -2.42 -10.30
C ARG A 12 -10.90 -1.39 -9.19
N CYS A 13 -9.69 -1.14 -8.70
CA CYS A 13 -9.43 -0.04 -7.77
C CYS A 13 -9.63 1.31 -8.47
N GLY A 14 -10.48 2.18 -7.91
CA GLY A 14 -10.73 3.52 -8.43
C GLY A 14 -9.55 4.49 -8.30
N THR A 15 -8.57 4.18 -7.45
CA THR A 15 -7.41 5.03 -7.19
C THR A 15 -6.22 4.65 -8.07
N CYS A 16 -5.87 3.35 -8.14
CA CYS A 16 -4.70 2.88 -8.87
C CYS A 16 -5.02 2.23 -10.22
N GLY A 17 -6.30 2.01 -10.53
CA GLY A 17 -6.77 1.38 -11.78
C GLY A 17 -6.50 -0.13 -11.87
N LEU A 18 -5.90 -0.74 -10.84
CA LEU A 18 -5.58 -2.17 -10.79
C LEU A 18 -6.86 -2.99 -10.74
N ASP A 19 -7.02 -3.93 -11.66
CA ASP A 19 -8.20 -4.78 -11.79
C ASP A 19 -7.86 -6.22 -11.39
N VAL A 20 -8.08 -6.52 -10.11
CA VAL A 20 -7.73 -7.80 -9.52
C VAL A 20 -8.69 -8.90 -9.96
N GLY A 21 -9.94 -8.56 -10.31
CA GLY A 21 -10.94 -9.52 -10.78
C GLY A 21 -10.60 -10.14 -12.15
N SER A 22 -9.82 -9.45 -12.97
CA SER A 22 -9.40 -9.91 -14.30
C SER A 22 -7.98 -10.50 -14.36
N MET A 23 -7.20 -10.41 -13.27
CA MET A 23 -5.78 -10.79 -13.28
C MET A 23 -5.56 -12.27 -13.01
N LYS A 24 -4.63 -12.87 -13.75
CA LYS A 24 -4.09 -14.19 -13.40
C LYS A 24 -3.03 -14.03 -12.30
N PRO A 25 -2.81 -15.04 -11.43
CA PRO A 25 -1.84 -14.93 -10.33
C PRO A 25 -0.42 -14.48 -10.73
N PRO A 26 0.16 -14.92 -11.86
CA PRO A 26 1.47 -14.43 -12.30
C PRO A 26 1.48 -12.93 -12.66
N ASP A 27 0.37 -12.44 -13.21
CA ASP A 27 0.20 -11.03 -13.61
C ASP A 27 0.07 -10.14 -12.38
N ALA A 28 -0.55 -10.64 -11.31
CA ALA A 28 -0.67 -9.92 -10.03
C ALA A 28 0.71 -9.61 -9.42
N VAL A 29 1.65 -10.57 -9.46
CA VAL A 29 3.02 -10.36 -8.95
C VAL A 29 3.74 -9.27 -9.73
N LEU A 30 3.63 -9.29 -11.06
CA LEU A 30 4.23 -8.25 -11.91
C LEU A 30 3.58 -6.89 -11.69
N ALA A 31 2.25 -6.84 -11.57
CA ALA A 31 1.52 -5.62 -11.32
C ALA A 31 1.94 -4.98 -9.98
N VAL A 32 2.02 -5.77 -8.90
CA VAL A 32 2.48 -5.31 -7.58
C VAL A 32 3.91 -4.78 -7.65
N ARG A 33 4.83 -5.50 -8.32
CA ARG A 33 6.23 -5.06 -8.49
C ARG A 33 6.39 -3.80 -9.34
N SER A 34 5.41 -3.46 -10.17
CA SER A 34 5.41 -2.22 -10.95
C SER A 34 4.97 -0.99 -10.14
N LEU A 35 4.26 -1.20 -9.02
CA LEU A 35 3.71 -0.12 -8.21
C LEU A 35 4.80 0.81 -7.66
N PRO A 36 5.94 0.35 -7.08
CA PRO A 36 6.98 1.26 -6.61
C PRO A 36 7.46 2.26 -7.67
N ARG A 37 7.48 1.89 -8.95
CA ARG A 37 7.87 2.79 -10.04
C ARG A 37 6.78 3.80 -10.42
N ARG A 38 5.50 3.42 -10.27
CA ARG A 38 4.33 4.28 -10.52
C ARG A 38 4.04 5.23 -9.36
N TRP A 39 4.25 4.75 -8.14
CA TRP A 39 3.97 5.46 -6.88
C TRP A 39 5.21 6.13 -6.31
N GLY A 40 6.40 5.84 -6.84
CA GLY A 40 7.67 6.44 -6.40
C GLY A 40 7.61 7.96 -6.38
N GLY A 41 6.99 8.57 -7.41
CA GLY A 41 6.79 10.02 -7.48
C GLY A 41 5.91 10.61 -6.35
N LEU A 42 4.95 9.82 -5.85
CA LEU A 42 4.07 10.21 -4.75
C LEU A 42 4.75 10.06 -3.39
N LEU A 43 5.68 9.12 -3.26
CA LEU A 43 6.50 8.92 -2.06
C LEU A 43 7.68 9.90 -1.99
N THR A 44 8.15 10.41 -3.13
CA THR A 44 9.21 11.43 -3.23
C THR A 44 8.69 12.87 -3.13
N ALA A 45 7.38 13.07 -2.87
CA ALA A 45 6.81 14.40 -2.66
C ALA A 45 7.06 14.96 -1.24
N VAL A 46 7.90 14.27 -0.44
CA VAL A 46 8.47 14.83 0.79
C VAL A 46 9.39 15.97 0.35
N GLY A 47 9.07 17.20 0.75
CA GLY A 47 9.86 18.37 0.38
C GLY A 47 11.31 18.22 0.86
N ASP A 48 12.26 18.87 0.18
CA ASP A 48 13.70 18.76 0.50
C ASP A 48 14.05 19.11 1.96
N ASP A 49 13.17 19.83 2.68
CA ASP A 49 13.33 20.21 4.09
C ASP A 49 12.68 19.23 5.09
N GLU A 50 11.94 18.22 4.62
CA GLU A 50 11.30 17.24 5.50
C GLU A 50 12.15 15.98 5.64
N ASP A 51 12.46 15.62 6.89
CA ASP A 51 13.11 14.36 7.21
C ASP A 51 12.18 13.18 6.90
N LEU A 52 12.57 12.38 5.90
CA LEU A 52 11.80 11.25 5.38
C LEU A 52 11.44 10.25 6.48
N ASP A 53 12.34 9.97 7.43
CA ASP A 53 12.06 9.01 8.50
C ASP A 53 10.94 9.51 9.42
N ASN A 54 10.96 10.82 9.72
CA ASN A 54 9.91 11.48 10.48
C ASN A 54 8.58 11.50 9.72
N VAL A 55 8.59 11.70 8.40
CA VAL A 55 7.37 11.64 7.58
C VAL A 55 6.80 10.22 7.56
N LEU A 56 7.64 9.20 7.37
CA LEU A 56 7.21 7.80 7.34
C LEU A 56 6.65 7.32 8.68
N ALA A 57 7.17 7.84 9.80
CA ALA A 57 6.72 7.51 11.15
C ALA A 57 5.47 8.30 11.58
N ARG A 58 5.11 9.40 10.91
CA ARG A 58 3.98 10.26 11.29
C ARG A 58 2.64 9.57 11.03
N ARG A 59 1.76 9.59 12.03
CA ARG A 59 0.35 9.19 11.87
C ARG A 59 -0.47 10.39 11.37
N PRO A 60 -1.24 10.25 10.28
CA PRO A 60 -2.07 11.35 9.76
C PRO A 60 -3.17 11.79 10.73
N GLU A 61 -3.77 10.84 11.44
CA GLU A 61 -4.88 11.03 12.37
C GLU A 61 -4.76 10.09 13.58
N ASP A 62 -5.37 10.46 14.71
CA ASP A 62 -5.40 9.60 15.89
C ASP A 62 -6.12 8.27 15.61
N GLY A 63 -5.44 7.16 15.91
CA GLY A 63 -5.94 5.81 15.64
C GLY A 63 -5.68 5.29 14.22
N SER A 64 -5.13 6.11 13.33
CA SER A 64 -4.61 5.66 12.02
C SER A 64 -3.18 5.11 12.13
N TRP A 65 -2.74 4.34 11.13
CA TRP A 65 -1.36 3.86 11.03
C TRP A 65 -0.50 4.85 10.25
N SER A 66 0.76 5.00 10.66
CA SER A 66 1.76 5.68 9.83
C SER A 66 2.10 4.85 8.58
N ALA A 67 2.77 5.47 7.61
CA ALA A 67 3.22 4.75 6.41
C ALA A 67 4.15 3.58 6.75
N LEU A 68 5.05 3.77 7.72
CA LEU A 68 5.95 2.72 8.21
C LEU A 68 5.19 1.58 8.91
N GLU A 69 4.25 1.92 9.80
CA GLU A 69 3.42 0.91 10.50
C GLU A 69 2.60 0.08 9.51
N HIS A 70 2.06 0.74 8.48
CA HIS A 70 1.35 0.07 7.40
C HIS A 70 2.24 -0.87 6.59
N ALA A 71 3.44 -0.43 6.22
CA ALA A 71 4.40 -1.28 5.51
C ALA A 71 4.78 -2.52 6.34
N CYS A 72 5.07 -2.35 7.65
CA CYS A 72 5.35 -3.48 8.55
C CYS A 72 4.17 -4.44 8.67
N GLY A 73 2.94 -3.91 8.79
CA GLY A 73 1.72 -4.71 8.82
C GLY A 73 1.54 -5.55 7.55
N VAL A 74 1.83 -4.98 6.38
CA VAL A 74 1.79 -5.69 5.09
C VAL A 74 2.85 -6.79 5.02
N VAL A 75 4.10 -6.52 5.42
CA VAL A 75 5.18 -7.52 5.46
C VAL A 75 4.79 -8.71 6.33
N LEU A 76 4.28 -8.44 7.54
CA LEU A 76 3.83 -9.48 8.46
C LEU A 76 2.67 -10.30 7.89
N ALA A 77 1.69 -9.65 7.25
CA ALA A 77 0.54 -10.32 6.66
C ALA A 77 0.92 -11.21 5.47
N LEU A 78 1.88 -10.76 4.65
CA LEU A 78 2.35 -11.49 3.46
C LEU A 78 3.47 -12.48 3.76
N ARG A 79 4.03 -12.48 4.98
CA ARG A 79 5.20 -13.26 5.38
C ARG A 79 6.40 -13.05 4.44
N LEU A 80 6.62 -11.79 4.05
CA LEU A 80 7.78 -11.37 3.24
C LEU A 80 9.05 -11.30 4.08
#